data_AF-A0A7G9GF01-F1
#
_entry.id   AF-A0A7G9GF01-F1
#
_cell.length_a   1.000
_cell.length_b   1.000
_cell.length_c   1.000
_cell.angle_alpha   90.00
_cell.angle_beta   90.00
_cell.angle_gamma   90.00
#
_symmetry.space_group_name_H-M   'P 1'
#
loop_
_entity.id
_entity.type
_entity.pdbx_description
1 polymer ?
#
loop_
_entity_poly.entity_id
_entity_poly.type
_entity_poly.pdbx_seq_one_letter_code
_entity_poly.pdbx_strand_id
1 'polypeptide(L)' 'MEQSDLAIDREMEVDCDIGQEITIYIETWFDVDKKFGTHTNGDDGSWINMYGKYNPFADTLRIECEIDADDNKPKVR' A
#
# COMPACT_ATOMS: atom_id res chain seq x y z
N MET A 1 0.25 -7.72 -15.85
CA MET A 1 -0.62 -7.47 -14.69
C MET A 1 -2.04 -7.69 -15.16
N GLU A 2 -2.64 -8.73 -14.64
CA GLU A 2 -4.06 -9.01 -14.82
C GLU A 2 -4.82 -8.48 -13.59
N GLN A 3 -6.13 -8.27 -13.71
CA GLN A 3 -6.95 -7.77 -12.60
C GLN A 3 -6.87 -8.70 -11.36
N SER A 4 -6.59 -9.98 -11.58
CA SER A 4 -6.38 -11.01 -10.57
C SER A 4 -5.15 -10.78 -9.69
N ASP A 5 -4.23 -9.91 -10.10
CA ASP A 5 -2.98 -9.65 -9.37
C ASP A 5 -3.15 -8.62 -8.23
N LEU A 6 -4.36 -8.07 -8.06
CA LEU A 6 -4.71 -7.04 -7.09
C LEU A 6 -6.04 -7.39 -6.41
N ALA A 7 -6.08 -7.32 -5.08
CA ALA A 7 -7.31 -7.36 -4.32
C ALA A 7 -7.44 -6.12 -3.42
N ILE A 8 -8.67 -5.64 -3.31
CA ILE A 8 -9.04 -4.61 -2.36
C ILE A 8 -9.50 -5.31 -1.09
N ASP A 9 -8.93 -4.93 0.05
CA ASP A 9 -9.39 -5.43 1.34
C ASP A 9 -10.85 -5.02 1.56
N ARG A 10 -11.59 -5.90 2.24
CA ARG A 10 -13.00 -5.66 2.60
C ARG A 10 -13.13 -4.63 3.72
N GLU A 11 -12.09 -4.44 4.51
CA GLU A 11 -12.06 -3.45 5.58
C GLU A 11 -11.57 -2.11 5.01
N MET A 12 -12.48 -1.14 4.98
CA MET A 12 -12.18 0.24 4.60
C MET A 12 -12.33 1.11 5.85
N GLU A 13 -11.32 1.94 6.12
CA GLU A 13 -11.31 2.81 7.27
C GLU A 13 -11.52 4.25 6.85
N VAL A 14 -12.36 4.98 7.59
CA VAL A 14 -12.47 6.43 7.43
C VAL A 14 -11.40 7.06 8.32
N ASP A 15 -10.51 7.85 7.73
CA ASP A 15 -9.56 8.68 8.46
C ASP A 15 -10.36 9.57 9.43
N CYS A 16 -10.20 9.32 10.73
CA CYS A 16 -10.95 10.02 11.77
C CYS A 16 -10.35 11.38 12.15
N ASP A 17 -9.12 11.68 11.71
CA ASP A 17 -8.46 12.96 11.95
C ASP A 17 -8.90 14.01 10.93
N ILE A 18 -9.05 13.60 9.66
CA ILE A 18 -9.54 14.47 8.58
C ILE A 18 -11.06 14.30 8.37
N GLY A 19 -11.60 13.11 8.62
CA GLY A 19 -13.02 12.77 8.43
C GLY A 19 -13.48 12.76 6.97
N GLN A 20 -12.56 12.92 6.03
CA GLN A 20 -12.86 13.13 4.60
C GLN A 20 -12.10 12.17 3.68
N GLU A 21 -11.28 11.29 4.23
CA GLU A 21 -10.52 10.32 3.46
C GLU A 21 -10.89 8.91 3.89
N ILE A 22 -11.04 8.03 2.91
CA ILE A 22 -11.25 6.60 3.09
C ILE A 22 -9.94 5.92 2.71
N THR A 23 -9.33 5.22 3.67
CA THR A 23 -8.13 4.42 3.48
C THR A 23 -8.51 2.97 3.27
N ILE A 24 -7.89 2.36 2.28
CA ILE A 24 -8.20 1.02 1.80
C ILE A 24 -6.90 0.27 1.62
N TYR A 25 -6.76 -0.92 2.22
CA TYR A 25 -5.60 -1.76 1.96
C TYR A 25 -5.74 -2.47 0.60
N ILE A 26 -4.62 -2.55 -0.13
CA ILE A 26 -4.55 -3.19 -1.44
C ILE A 26 -3.55 -4.34 -1.34
N GLU A 27 -4.07 -5.57 -1.41
CA GLU A 27 -3.25 -6.77 -1.49
C GLU A 27 -2.76 -6.97 -2.91
N THR A 28 -1.48 -7.31 -3.06
CA THR A 28 -0.82 -7.42 -4.37
C THR A 28 -0.12 -8.76 -4.51
N TRP A 29 -0.41 -9.49 -5.58
CA TRP A 29 0.19 -10.80 -5.87
C TRP A 29 1.13 -10.79 -7.09
N PHE A 30 1.49 -9.61 -7.60
CA PHE A 30 2.52 -9.46 -8.63
C PHE A 30 3.89 -9.14 -8.01
N ASP A 31 4.94 -9.20 -8.84
CA ASP A 31 6.29 -8.77 -8.48
C ASP A 31 6.34 -7.24 -8.26
N VAL A 32 6.07 -6.84 -7.01
CA VAL A 32 6.04 -5.45 -6.55
C VAL A 32 7.41 -4.79 -6.64
N ASP A 33 8.47 -5.54 -6.35
CA ASP A 33 9.85 -5.06 -6.43
C ASP A 33 10.21 -4.63 -7.85
N LYS A 34 9.92 -5.48 -8.83
CA LYS A 34 10.14 -5.12 -10.23
C LYS A 34 9.26 -3.95 -10.70
N LYS A 35 8.04 -3.85 -10.18
CA LYS A 35 7.08 -2.80 -10.59
C LYS A 35 7.50 -1.43 -10.08
N PHE A 36 7.93 -1.35 -8.84
CA PHE A 36 8.23 -0.09 -8.15
C PHE A 36 9.72 0.19 -8.01
N GLY A 37 10.58 -0.75 -8.42
CA GLY A 37 12.04 -0.62 -8.35
C GLY A 37 12.60 -0.81 -6.94
N THR A 38 11.84 -1.46 -6.06
CA THR A 38 12.22 -1.77 -4.68
C THR A 38 12.92 -3.13 -4.58
N HIS A 39 13.50 -3.44 -3.42
CA HIS A 39 14.28 -4.66 -3.20
C HIS A 39 13.92 -5.34 -1.86
N THR A 40 12.62 -5.55 -1.61
CA THR A 40 12.12 -6.17 -0.37
C THR A 40 12.21 -7.71 -0.37
N ASN A 41 12.08 -8.36 -1.52
CA ASN A 41 12.01 -9.82 -1.67
C ASN A 41 13.32 -10.56 -1.33
N GLY A 42 14.40 -9.81 -1.02
CA GLY A 42 15.69 -10.34 -0.55
C GLY A 42 16.03 -9.98 0.90
N ASP A 43 15.16 -9.23 1.59
CA ASP A 43 15.29 -8.89 3.00
C ASP A 43 14.05 -9.39 3.75
N ASP A 44 14.19 -10.54 4.42
CA ASP A 44 13.11 -11.21 5.18
C ASP A 44 12.46 -10.33 6.27
N GLY A 45 13.01 -9.15 6.55
CA GLY A 45 12.44 -8.19 7.49
C GLY A 45 11.88 -6.93 6.85
N SER A 46 11.71 -6.87 5.51
CA SER A 46 11.13 -5.71 4.81
C SER A 46 9.97 -6.15 3.91
N TRP A 47 8.91 -5.36 3.86
CA TRP A 47 7.74 -5.63 3.03
C TRP A 47 7.15 -4.34 2.46
N ILE A 48 6.27 -4.47 1.46
CA ILE A 48 5.59 -3.33 0.83
C ILE A 48 4.12 -3.40 1.17
N ASN A 49 3.61 -2.31 1.72
CA ASN A 49 2.18 -2.06 1.89
C ASN A 49 1.68 -1.15 0.77
N MET A 50 0.48 -1.43 0.25
CA MET A 50 -0.20 -0.56 -0.70
C MET A 50 -1.55 -0.11 -0.15
N TYR A 51 -1.81 1.19 -0.27
CA TYR A 51 -3.03 1.80 0.22
C TYR A 51 -3.69 2.65 -0.86
N GLY A 52 -5.01 2.51 -0.98
CA GLY A 52 -5.86 3.45 -1.69
C GLY A 52 -6.37 4.51 -0.72
N LYS A 53 -6.23 5.78 -1.09
CA LYS A 53 -6.74 6.94 -0.33
C LYS A 53 -7.72 7.69 -1.19
N TYR A 54 -9.01 7.54 -0.88
CA TYR A 54 -10.09 8.18 -1.61
C TYR A 54 -10.70 9.31 -0.78
N ASN A 55 -10.72 10.52 -1.34
CA ASN A 55 -11.44 11.65 -0.78
C ASN A 55 -12.68 11.95 -1.65
N PRO A 56 -13.91 11.62 -1.20
CA PRO A 56 -15.13 11.86 -1.95
C PRO A 56 -15.52 13.35 -2.07
N PHE A 57 -15.00 14.21 -1.20
CA PHE A 57 -15.31 15.65 -1.23
C PHE A 57 -14.48 16.39 -2.28
N ALA A 58 -13.23 15.97 -2.45
CA ALA A 58 -12.32 16.51 -3.47
C ALA A 58 -12.36 15.73 -4.79
N ASP A 59 -13.05 14.58 -4.82
CA ASP A 59 -13.05 13.62 -5.93
C ASP A 59 -11.63 13.21 -6.36
N THR A 60 -10.81 12.85 -5.37
CA THR A 60 -9.42 12.43 -5.60
C THR A 60 -9.19 11.03 -5.09
N LEU A 61 -8.49 10.23 -5.89
CA LEU A 61 -8.00 8.91 -5.51
C LEU A 61 -6.47 8.91 -5.62
N ARG A 62 -5.80 8.50 -4.56
CA ARG A 62 -4.35 8.34 -4.49
C ARG A 62 -4.02 6.90 -4.16
N ILE A 63 -2.95 6.39 -4.76
CA ILE A 63 -2.36 5.10 -4.40
C ILE A 63 -1.02 5.40 -3.76
N GLU A 64 -0.84 4.93 -2.53
CA GLU A 64 0.41 5.05 -1.78
C GLU A 64 1.06 3.67 -1.65
N CYS A 65 2.39 3.67 -1.76
CA CYS A 65 3.22 2.50 -1.51
C CYS A 65 4.16 2.84 -0.36
N GLU A 66 4.11 2.05 0.70
CA GLU A 66 4.98 2.20 1.86
C GLU A 66 5.90 0.99 1.97
N ILE A 67 7.20 1.24 2.10
CA ILE A 67 8.17 0.21 2.47
C ILE A 67 8.23 0.21 3.99
N ASP A 68 7.90 -0.92 4.57
CA ASP A 68 8.04 -1.18 6.00
C ASP A 68 9.13 -2.21 6.23
N ALA A 69 9.66 -2.18 7.45
CA ALA A 69 10.63 -3.13 7.92
C ALA A 69 10.40 -3.41 9.41
N ASP A 70 10.91 -4.54 9.89
CA ASP A 70 10.99 -4.82 11.31
C ASP A 70 11.57 -3.63 12.08
N ASP A 71 11.04 -3.32 13.26
CA ASP A 71 11.42 -2.17 14.08
C ASP A 71 12.93 -2.06 14.39
N ASN A 72 13.67 -3.16 14.26
CA ASN A 72 15.12 -3.23 14.46
C ASN A 72 15.96 -3.08 13.18
N LYS A 73 15.34 -2.76 12.02
CA LYS A 73 16.03 -2.64 10.74
C LYS A 73 15.79 -1.28 10.06
N PRO A 74 16.83 -0.71 9.42
CA PRO A 74 16.65 0.47 8.58
C PRO A 74 15.82 0.12 7.33
N LYS A 75 14.81 0.95 7.03
CA LYS A 75 13.98 0.81 5.81
C LYS A 75 14.88 0.86 4.56
N VAL A 76 14.82 -0.16 3.73
CA VAL A 76 15.53 -0.23 2.44
C VAL A 76 14.84 0.65 1.39
N ARG A 77 15.61 1.16 0.42
CA ARG A 77 15.11 1.98 -0.70
C ARG A 77 15.09 1.19 -1.99
#